data_AF-A0AAD2A198-F1
#
_entry.id   AF-A0AAD2A198-F1
#
_cell.length_a   1.000
_cell.length_b   1.000
_cell.length_c   1.000
_cell.angle_alpha   90.00
_cell.angle_beta   90.00
_cell.angle_gamma   90.00
#
_symmetry.space_group_name_H-M   'P 1'
#
loop_
_entity.id
_entity.type
_entity.pdbx_description
1 polymer ?
#
loop_
_entity_poly.entity_id
_entity_poly.type
_entity_poly.pdbx_seq_one_letter_code
_entity_poly.pdbx_strand_id
1 'polypeptide(L)'
;MAAKHEDLPVPIFTSLEPVYGTGSQLEESELRFTHLKSKFIGFFTHPPDIFARSPGRVNLIGEHIDYEGYSVLPMAIRQDTIIAIRRNDTKVLKIANVNSDKYSLCTYPADPEQEIDLKNHRWGHYFICGYKGLYEYAKSKGIDVGEPVGLDVVVDGIVPTERSCSSYM
;
A
#
# COMPACT_ATOMS: atom_id res chain seq x y z
N MET A 1 -15.17 -9.72 -26.90
CA MET A 1 -15.13 -10.00 -25.46
C MET A 1 -14.09 -9.06 -24.86
N ALA A 2 -14.50 -7.93 -24.27
CA ALA A 2 -13.56 -7.04 -23.59
C ALA A 2 -13.09 -7.74 -22.30
N ALA A 3 -11.78 -7.80 -22.07
CA ALA A 3 -11.24 -8.28 -20.79
C ALA A 3 -11.90 -7.49 -19.67
N LYS A 4 -12.34 -8.17 -18.60
CA LYS A 4 -12.79 -7.47 -17.40
C LYS A 4 -11.59 -6.69 -16.87
N HIS A 5 -11.82 -5.51 -16.31
CA HIS A 5 -10.73 -4.68 -15.76
C HIS A 5 -9.90 -5.44 -14.69
N GLU A 6 -10.51 -6.45 -14.08
CA GLU A 6 -9.93 -7.38 -13.10
C GLU A 6 -8.81 -8.29 -13.68
N ASP A 7 -8.71 -8.43 -15.00
CA ASP A 7 -7.73 -9.31 -15.67
C ASP A 7 -6.50 -8.52 -16.19
N LEU A 8 -6.44 -7.21 -15.98
CA LEU A 8 -5.31 -6.39 -16.43
C LEU A 8 -4.13 -6.52 -15.46
N PRO A 9 -2.89 -6.73 -15.96
CA PRO A 9 -1.72 -6.83 -15.11
C PRO A 9 -1.44 -5.51 -14.40
N VAL A 10 -0.93 -5.58 -13.17
CA VAL A 10 -0.47 -4.40 -12.42
C VAL A 10 0.66 -3.73 -13.21
N PRO A 11 0.55 -2.44 -13.55
CA PRO A 11 1.56 -1.77 -14.37
C PRO A 11 2.85 -1.59 -13.57
N ILE A 12 3.98 -1.96 -14.17
CA ILE A 12 5.32 -1.84 -13.59
C ILE A 12 6.06 -0.75 -14.35
N PHE A 13 6.63 0.20 -13.61
CA PHE A 13 7.37 1.32 -14.17
C PHE A 13 8.79 1.35 -13.62
N THR A 14 9.74 1.70 -14.47
CA THR A 14 11.16 1.91 -14.09
C THR A 14 11.50 3.39 -13.88
N SER A 15 10.61 4.30 -14.27
CA SER A 15 10.74 5.75 -14.08
C SER A 15 9.43 6.36 -13.58
N LEU A 16 9.52 7.54 -12.97
CA LEU A 16 8.37 8.24 -12.39
C LEU A 16 7.60 9.10 -13.41
N GLU A 17 8.23 9.46 -14.54
CA GLU A 17 7.62 10.23 -15.63
C GLU A 17 6.27 9.68 -16.14
N PRO A 18 6.11 8.38 -16.45
CA PRO A 18 4.82 7.85 -16.92
C PRO A 18 3.73 7.89 -15.84
N VAL A 19 4.11 8.06 -14.57
CA VAL A 19 3.21 8.00 -13.41
C VAL A 19 2.80 9.40 -12.92
N TYR A 20 3.75 10.34 -12.93
CA TYR A 20 3.59 11.69 -12.38
C TYR A 20 3.66 12.80 -13.45
N GLY A 21 3.95 12.46 -14.71
CA GLY A 21 4.09 13.41 -15.80
C GLY A 21 5.45 14.13 -15.78
N THR A 22 5.47 15.36 -16.29
CA THR A 22 6.69 16.18 -16.44
C THR A 22 6.62 17.48 -15.63
N GLY A 23 7.77 18.09 -15.35
CA GLY A 23 7.87 19.38 -14.67
C GLY A 23 7.87 19.25 -13.14
N SER A 24 7.36 20.26 -12.45
CA SER A 24 7.46 20.38 -10.98
C SER A 24 6.92 19.18 -10.20
N GLN A 25 5.89 18.52 -10.74
CA GLN A 25 5.24 17.37 -10.11
C GLN A 25 6.15 16.13 -10.06
N LEU A 26 6.99 15.97 -11.09
CA LEU A 26 7.98 14.91 -11.15
C LEU A 26 9.06 15.16 -10.10
N GLU A 27 9.57 16.38 -10.03
CA GLU A 27 10.61 16.78 -9.08
C GLU A 27 10.16 16.57 -7.62
N GLU A 28 8.92 16.99 -7.29
CA GLU A 28 8.33 16.74 -5.97
C GLU A 28 8.23 15.24 -5.64
N SER A 29 7.87 14.42 -6.63
CA SER A 29 7.73 12.98 -6.47
C SER A 29 9.10 12.31 -6.33
N GLU A 30 10.10 12.69 -7.12
CA GLU A 30 11.48 12.21 -7.01
C GLU A 30 12.07 12.50 -5.63
N LEU A 31 11.83 13.70 -5.10
CA LEU A 31 12.23 14.07 -3.75
C LEU A 31 11.54 13.18 -2.70
N ARG A 32 10.24 12.89 -2.85
CA ARG A 32 9.51 11.98 -1.96
C ARG A 32 10.05 10.56 -1.98
N PHE A 33 10.28 9.98 -3.17
CA PHE A 33 10.85 8.64 -3.29
C PHE A 33 12.28 8.57 -2.73
N THR A 34 13.08 9.62 -2.93
CA THR A 34 14.43 9.73 -2.36
C THR A 34 14.38 9.82 -0.84
N HIS A 35 13.46 10.60 -0.29
CA HIS A 35 13.25 10.71 1.16
C HIS A 35 12.79 9.38 1.75
N LEU A 36 11.82 8.71 1.13
CA LEU A 36 11.34 7.39 1.53
C LEU A 36 12.47 6.36 1.52
N LYS A 37 13.28 6.33 0.46
CA LYS A 37 14.46 5.46 0.37
C LYS A 37 15.45 5.73 1.50
N SER A 38 15.69 7.00 1.82
CA SER A 38 16.60 7.41 2.89
C SER A 38 16.09 6.98 4.27
N LYS A 39 14.78 7.15 4.52
CA LYS A 39 14.12 6.65 5.74
C LYS A 39 14.15 5.13 5.83
N PHE A 40 13.92 4.42 4.73
CA PHE A 40 14.02 2.97 4.67
C PHE A 40 15.42 2.48 5.07
N ILE A 41 16.47 3.07 4.50
CA ILE A 41 17.85 2.76 4.88
C ILE A 41 18.10 3.12 6.36
N GLY A 42 17.52 4.20 6.87
CA GLY A 42 17.62 4.57 8.28
C GLY A 42 17.00 3.53 9.24
N PHE A 43 15.90 2.89 8.85
CA PHE A 43 15.24 1.85 9.67
C PHE A 43 15.89 0.48 9.54
N PHE A 44 16.27 0.08 8.31
CA PHE A 44 16.64 -1.31 8.01
C PHE A 44 18.08 -1.48 7.51
N THR A 45 18.87 -0.40 7.41
CA THR A 45 20.28 -0.38 6.96
C THR A 45 20.56 -0.90 5.54
N HIS A 46 19.51 -1.29 4.82
CA HIS A 46 19.56 -1.80 3.44
C HIS A 46 18.66 -0.98 2.53
N PRO A 47 18.92 -0.93 1.21
CA PRO A 47 18.01 -0.30 0.26
C PRO A 47 16.74 -1.15 0.03
N PRO A 48 15.60 -0.53 -0.31
CA PRO A 48 14.40 -1.26 -0.74
C PRO A 48 14.61 -1.91 -2.11
N ASP A 49 13.91 -3.03 -2.35
CA ASP A 49 13.97 -3.76 -3.63
C ASP A 49 12.97 -3.18 -4.64
N ILE A 50 11.76 -2.87 -4.16
CA ILE A 50 10.68 -2.32 -4.98
C ILE A 50 9.93 -1.21 -4.24
N PHE A 51 9.23 -0.40 -5.01
CA PHE A 51 8.23 0.53 -4.51
C PHE A 51 6.87 0.17 -5.08
N ALA A 52 5.83 0.26 -4.25
CA ALA A 52 4.45 0.17 -4.70
C ALA A 52 3.71 1.46 -4.36
N ARG A 53 2.77 1.84 -5.22
CA ARG A 53 1.99 3.08 -5.10
C ARG A 53 0.52 2.74 -5.21
N SER A 54 -0.29 3.31 -4.33
CA SER A 54 -1.74 3.30 -4.44
C SER A 54 -2.28 4.72 -4.27
N PRO A 55 -2.95 5.31 -5.28
CA PRO A 55 -3.58 6.61 -5.15
C PRO A 55 -4.80 6.54 -4.24
N GLY A 56 -5.03 7.62 -3.48
CA GLY A 56 -6.32 7.81 -2.82
C GLY A 56 -7.44 8.04 -3.85
N ARG A 57 -8.67 8.01 -3.38
CA ARG A 57 -9.85 8.38 -4.18
C ARG A 57 -10.68 9.43 -3.47
N VAL A 58 -11.41 10.23 -4.23
CA VAL A 58 -12.56 11.01 -3.77
C VAL A 58 -13.80 10.53 -4.51
N ASN A 59 -14.94 10.51 -3.84
CA ASN A 59 -16.22 10.23 -4.48
C ASN A 59 -16.85 11.56 -4.92
N LEU A 60 -17.22 11.65 -6.21
CA LEU A 60 -17.89 12.84 -6.72
C LEU A 60 -19.39 12.83 -6.40
N ILE A 61 -20.00 11.63 -6.46
CA ILE A 61 -21.40 11.38 -6.12
C ILE A 61 -21.58 9.90 -5.74
N GLY A 62 -22.59 9.63 -4.90
CA GLY A 62 -22.92 8.28 -4.46
C GLY A 62 -22.27 7.89 -3.13
N GLU A 63 -22.23 8.81 -2.17
CA GLU A 63 -21.88 8.45 -0.80
C GLU A 63 -22.94 7.53 -0.20
N HIS A 64 -22.52 6.49 0.52
CA HIS A 64 -23.39 5.56 1.25
C HIS A 64 -24.40 4.76 0.41
N ILE A 65 -24.14 4.58 -0.88
CA ILE A 65 -24.95 3.71 -1.75
C ILE A 65 -24.15 2.56 -2.35
N ASP A 66 -22.83 2.56 -2.15
CA ASP A 66 -21.90 1.52 -2.62
C ASP A 66 -22.14 0.19 -1.91
N TYR A 67 -22.41 0.20 -0.61
CA TYR A 67 -22.74 -1.03 0.14
C TYR A 67 -24.12 -1.61 -0.21
N GLU A 68 -25.01 -0.82 -0.80
CA GLU A 68 -26.33 -1.25 -1.30
C GLU A 68 -26.25 -1.77 -2.76
N GLY A 69 -25.05 -1.81 -3.36
CA GLY A 69 -24.85 -2.31 -4.73
C GLY A 69 -25.21 -1.31 -5.83
N TYR A 70 -25.45 -0.04 -5.51
CA TYR A 70 -25.66 1.00 -6.51
C TYR A 70 -24.33 1.51 -7.08
N SER A 71 -24.39 2.03 -8.31
CA SER A 71 -23.23 2.61 -8.96
C SER A 71 -22.79 3.92 -8.29
N VAL A 72 -21.48 4.07 -8.12
CA VAL A 72 -20.83 5.28 -7.59
C VAL A 72 -19.87 5.86 -8.61
N LEU A 73 -19.55 7.15 -8.48
CA LEU A 73 -18.61 7.82 -9.39
C LEU A 73 -17.36 8.33 -8.63
N PRO A 74 -16.38 7.45 -8.38
CA PRO A 74 -15.12 7.82 -7.76
C PRO A 74 -14.13 8.40 -8.79
N MET A 75 -13.22 9.22 -8.30
CA MET A 75 -12.07 9.73 -9.05
C MET A 75 -10.80 9.56 -8.20
N ALA A 76 -9.75 9.01 -8.80
CA ALA A 76 -8.44 8.96 -8.16
C ALA A 76 -7.89 10.37 -7.96
N ILE A 77 -7.38 10.66 -6.77
CA ILE A 77 -6.75 11.94 -6.44
C ILE A 77 -5.23 11.84 -6.55
N ARG A 78 -4.57 13.00 -6.51
CA ARG A 78 -3.11 13.09 -6.62
C ARG A 78 -2.41 12.52 -5.39
N GLN A 79 -3.03 12.68 -4.22
CA GLN A 79 -2.51 12.16 -2.97
C GLN A 79 -2.50 10.64 -3.01
N ASP A 80 -1.37 10.06 -2.63
CA ASP A 80 -1.13 8.63 -2.69
C ASP A 80 -0.45 8.12 -1.42
N THR A 81 -0.51 6.80 -1.27
CA THR A 81 0.32 6.04 -0.35
C THR A 81 1.36 5.30 -1.16
N ILE A 82 2.63 5.58 -0.88
CA ILE A 82 3.77 4.88 -1.44
C ILE A 82 4.39 4.00 -0.36
N ILE A 83 4.77 2.78 -0.73
CA ILE A 83 5.43 1.85 0.16
C ILE A 83 6.73 1.39 -0.48
N ALA A 84 7.79 1.36 0.32
CA ALA A 84 9.08 0.78 -0.03
C ALA A 84 9.15 -0.60 0.62
N ILE A 85 9.45 -1.63 -0.17
CA ILE A 85 9.40 -3.03 0.26
C ILE A 85 10.74 -3.70 -0.04
N ARG A 86 11.20 -4.50 0.91
CA ARG A 86 12.33 -5.41 0.74
C ARG A 86 11.96 -6.78 1.31
N ARG A 87 12.38 -7.85 0.65
CA ARG A 87 12.30 -9.18 1.25
C ARG A 87 13.38 -9.31 2.32
N ASN A 88 13.02 -9.84 3.49
CA ASN A 88 13.97 -10.17 4.54
C ASN A 88 14.08 -11.69 4.72
N ASP A 89 15.18 -12.15 5.32
CA ASP A 89 15.44 -13.57 5.56
C ASP A 89 14.78 -14.09 6.85
N THR A 90 13.90 -13.29 7.45
CA THR A 90 13.17 -13.64 8.67
C THR A 90 11.73 -14.04 8.33
N LYS A 91 11.01 -14.71 9.24
CA LYS A 91 9.56 -14.96 9.08
C LYS A 91 8.73 -13.85 9.75
N VAL A 92 9.15 -12.60 9.58
CA VAL A 92 8.59 -11.44 10.28
C VAL A 92 8.35 -10.28 9.30
N LEU A 93 7.18 -9.68 9.41
CA LEU A 93 6.77 -8.45 8.75
C LEU A 93 7.10 -7.26 9.66
N LYS A 94 8.02 -6.39 9.23
CA LYS A 94 8.37 -5.15 9.93
C LYS A 94 7.82 -3.98 9.14
N ILE A 95 6.92 -3.22 9.75
CA ILE A 95 6.16 -2.17 9.07
C ILE A 95 6.44 -0.86 9.80
N ALA A 96 7.21 0.01 9.15
CA ALA A 96 7.55 1.35 9.60
C ALA A 96 6.78 2.40 8.80
N ASN A 97 6.65 3.58 9.38
CA ASN A 97 6.09 4.75 8.72
C ASN A 97 7.13 5.86 8.67
N VAL A 98 7.11 6.70 7.64
CA VAL A 98 7.96 7.90 7.58
C VAL A 98 7.64 8.87 8.72
N ASN A 99 6.38 8.95 9.12
CA ASN A 99 5.94 9.74 10.29
C ASN A 99 5.92 8.86 11.55
N SER A 100 7.12 8.58 12.09
CA SER A 100 7.31 7.74 13.27
C SER A 100 6.70 8.32 14.55
N ASP A 101 6.51 9.64 14.62
CA ASP A 101 5.90 10.31 15.77
C ASP A 101 4.41 10.01 15.88
N LYS A 102 3.73 9.87 14.73
CA LYS A 102 2.31 9.54 14.66
C LYS A 102 2.05 8.03 14.60
N TYR A 103 2.93 7.28 13.94
CA TYR A 103 2.75 5.86 13.66
C TYR A 103 3.97 5.07 14.13
N SER A 104 3.78 4.28 15.19
CA SER A 104 4.84 3.45 15.76
C SER A 104 5.18 2.25 14.86
N LEU A 105 6.46 1.83 14.89
CA LEU A 105 6.92 0.62 14.21
C LEU A 105 6.09 -0.58 14.68
N CYS A 106 5.52 -1.31 13.72
CA CYS A 106 4.76 -2.52 13.96
C CYS A 106 5.55 -3.74 13.48
N THR A 107 5.40 -4.85 14.20
CA THR A 107 6.06 -6.11 13.87
C THR A 107 5.07 -7.24 14.04
N TYR A 108 4.91 -8.05 12.99
CA TYR A 108 3.96 -9.17 12.94
C TYR A 108 4.65 -10.41 12.37
N PRO A 109 4.23 -11.63 12.74
CA PRO A 109 4.71 -12.83 12.05
C PRO A 109 4.27 -12.80 10.58
N ALA A 110 5.10 -13.36 9.70
CA ALA A 110 4.75 -13.58 8.29
C ALA A 110 3.83 -14.79 8.19
N ASP A 111 2.65 -14.71 8.79
CA ASP A 111 1.65 -15.77 8.82
C ASP A 111 0.33 -15.27 8.22
N PRO A 112 -0.16 -15.88 7.12
CA PRO A 112 -1.39 -15.44 6.46
C PRO A 112 -2.66 -15.84 7.22
N GLU A 113 -2.58 -16.76 8.18
CA GLU A 113 -3.72 -17.22 8.99
C GLU A 113 -3.80 -16.49 10.35
N GLN A 114 -2.90 -15.55 10.61
CA GLN A 114 -2.87 -14.77 11.84
C GLN A 114 -4.22 -14.07 12.12
N GLU A 115 -4.68 -14.19 13.37
CA GLU A 115 -5.82 -13.41 13.86
C GLU A 115 -5.45 -11.94 14.07
N ILE A 116 -6.28 -11.04 13.54
CA ILE A 116 -6.14 -9.60 13.75
C ILE A 116 -7.04 -9.21 14.93
N ASP A 117 -6.45 -8.60 15.94
CA ASP A 117 -7.23 -8.04 17.06
C ASP A 117 -8.05 -6.83 16.56
N LEU A 118 -9.35 -7.05 16.40
CA LEU A 118 -10.32 -6.04 15.97
C LEU A 118 -10.69 -5.06 17.09
N LYS A 119 -10.29 -5.31 18.34
CA LYS A 119 -10.62 -4.41 19.47
C LYS A 119 -9.55 -3.34 19.66
N ASN A 120 -8.29 -3.66 19.38
CA ASN A 120 -7.17 -2.74 19.48
C ASN A 120 -6.65 -2.37 18.10
N HIS A 121 -7.33 -1.43 17.44
CA HIS A 121 -6.96 -0.99 16.10
C HIS A 121 -5.59 -0.31 16.10
N ARG A 122 -4.61 -0.98 15.48
CA ARG A 122 -3.32 -0.40 15.12
C ARG A 122 -3.30 -0.13 13.63
N TRP A 123 -2.63 0.94 13.21
CA TRP A 123 -2.48 1.29 11.79
C TRP A 123 -1.85 0.13 10.97
N GLY A 124 -0.92 -0.61 11.57
CA GLY A 124 -0.32 -1.80 10.96
C GLY A 124 -1.32 -2.89 10.56
N HIS A 125 -2.52 -2.94 11.16
CA HIS A 125 -3.55 -3.91 10.77
C HIS A 125 -4.08 -3.68 9.35
N TYR A 126 -4.05 -2.46 8.81
CA TYR A 126 -4.43 -2.21 7.42
C TYR A 126 -3.52 -2.96 6.44
N PHE A 127 -2.21 -2.95 6.72
CA PHE A 127 -1.25 -3.70 5.93
C PHE A 127 -1.49 -5.22 6.04
N ILE A 128 -1.78 -5.72 7.25
CA ILE A 128 -2.05 -7.14 7.46
C ILE A 128 -3.34 -7.59 6.75
N CYS A 129 -4.39 -6.77 6.73
CA CYS A 129 -5.59 -7.06 5.94
C CYS A 129 -5.29 -7.22 4.46
N GLY A 130 -4.45 -6.34 3.89
CA GLY A 130 -4.00 -6.45 2.50
C GLY A 130 -3.16 -7.69 2.24
N TYR A 131 -2.21 -7.99 3.16
CA TYR A 131 -1.39 -9.20 3.11
C TYR A 131 -2.28 -10.46 3.12
N LYS A 132 -3.19 -10.58 4.08
CA LYS A 132 -4.10 -11.72 4.20
C LYS A 132 -5.01 -11.87 2.97
N GLY A 133 -5.60 -10.76 2.51
CA GLY A 133 -6.48 -10.75 1.34
C GLY A 133 -5.77 -11.27 0.08
N LEU A 134 -4.47 -10.98 -0.09
CA LEU A 134 -3.67 -11.52 -1.20
C LEU A 134 -3.56 -13.05 -1.14
N TYR A 135 -3.23 -13.63 0.03
CA TYR A 135 -3.11 -15.08 0.19
C TYR A 135 -4.46 -15.79 0.05
N GLU A 136 -5.53 -15.23 0.60
CA GLU A 136 -6.89 -15.75 0.43
C GLU A 136 -7.31 -15.72 -1.05
N TYR A 137 -7.05 -14.62 -1.76
CA TYR A 137 -7.31 -14.49 -3.19
C TYR A 137 -6.52 -15.52 -4.01
N ALA A 138 -5.20 -15.63 -3.77
CA ALA A 138 -4.33 -16.59 -4.46
C ALA A 138 -4.80 -18.04 -4.24
N LYS A 139 -5.16 -18.40 -3.00
CA LYS A 139 -5.72 -19.71 -2.66
C LYS A 139 -7.03 -19.98 -3.40
N SER A 140 -7.92 -18.98 -3.50
CA SER A 140 -9.19 -19.10 -4.23
C SER A 140 -9.00 -19.32 -5.74
N LYS A 141 -7.93 -18.77 -6.31
CA LYS A 141 -7.57 -18.89 -7.73
C LYS A 141 -6.67 -20.09 -8.03
N GLY A 142 -6.23 -20.83 -7.01
CA GLY A 142 -5.28 -21.93 -7.15
C GLY A 142 -3.87 -21.47 -7.58
N ILE A 143 -3.51 -20.22 -7.30
CA ILE A 143 -2.19 -19.66 -7.60
C ILE A 143 -1.25 -20.01 -6.46
N ASP A 144 -0.16 -20.72 -6.76
CA ASP A 144 0.90 -20.99 -5.79
C ASP A 144 1.75 -19.74 -5.59
N VAL A 145 1.69 -19.17 -4.39
CA VAL A 145 2.44 -17.96 -3.99
C VAL A 145 3.70 -18.29 -3.20
N GLY A 146 4.05 -19.58 -3.07
CA GLY A 146 5.18 -20.05 -2.28
C GLY A 146 5.00 -19.90 -0.76
N GLU A 147 6.08 -20.14 0.00
CA GLU A 147 6.08 -19.96 1.44
C GLU A 147 6.03 -18.47 1.84
N PRO A 148 5.34 -18.14 2.94
CA PRO A 148 5.37 -16.79 3.50
C PRO A 148 6.78 -16.29 3.76
N VAL A 149 7.08 -15.12 3.20
CA VAL A 149 8.38 -14.44 3.36
C VAL A 149 8.22 -13.27 4.31
N GLY A 150 9.24 -13.02 5.12
CA GLY A 150 9.29 -11.77 5.89
C GLY A 150 9.59 -10.58 4.98
N LEU A 151 9.03 -9.44 5.35
CA LEU A 151 9.10 -8.20 4.59
C LEU A 151 9.49 -7.06 5.52
N ASP A 152 10.41 -6.24 5.05
CA ASP A 152 10.68 -4.94 5.63
C ASP A 152 9.97 -3.90 4.77
N VAL A 153 9.10 -3.11 5.39
CA VAL A 153 8.21 -2.17 4.71
C VAL A 153 8.30 -0.81 5.38
N VAL A 154 8.47 0.25 4.58
CA VAL A 154 8.26 1.63 5.03
C VAL A 154 7.15 2.27 4.22
N VAL A 155 6.18 2.84 4.91
CA VAL A 155 5.01 3.50 4.35
C VAL A 155 5.18 5.02 4.41
N ASP A 156 4.93 5.70 3.31
CA ASP A 156 4.76 7.16 3.24
C ASP A 156 3.43 7.48 2.57
N GLY A 157 2.57 8.18 3.29
CA GLY A 157 1.23 8.49 2.85
C GLY A 157 0.92 9.97 3.01
N ILE A 158 0.45 10.60 1.93
CA ILE A 158 0.02 12.01 1.93
C ILE A 158 -1.49 12.18 1.76
N VAL A 159 -2.24 11.07 1.74
CA VAL A 159 -3.71 11.13 1.71
C VAL A 159 -4.19 11.68 3.05
N PRO A 160 -4.93 12.81 3.06
CA PRO A 160 -5.42 13.39 4.29
C PRO A 160 -6.41 12.42 4.95
N THR A 161 -6.14 12.09 6.21
CA THR A 161 -7.11 11.41 7.07
C THR A 161 -8.29 12.37 7.29
N GLU A 162 -9.53 11.89 7.14
CA GLU A 162 -10.79 12.58 7.54
C GLU A 162 -11.53 13.49 6.54
N ARG A 163 -11.39 13.34 5.22
CA ARG A 163 -12.26 14.06 4.26
C ARG A 163 -12.77 13.20 3.13
N SER A 164 -13.77 12.34 3.37
CA SER A 164 -14.50 11.53 2.36
C SER A 164 -13.64 10.84 1.27
N CYS A 165 -12.34 10.74 1.53
CA CYS A 165 -11.33 10.18 0.68
C CYS A 165 -10.85 8.96 1.45
N SER A 166 -11.11 7.79 0.89
CA SER A 166 -10.66 6.55 1.49
C SER A 166 -9.13 6.58 1.62
N SER A 167 -8.66 6.85 2.84
CA SER A 167 -7.27 6.74 3.26
C SER A 167 -7.21 5.50 4.15
N TYR A 168 -6.92 4.35 3.55
CA TYR A 168 -6.49 3.20 4.34
C TYR A 168 -5.00 3.41 4.64
N MET A 169 -4.70 4.08 5.75
CA MET A 169 -3.36 4.21 6.34
C MET A 169 -3.32 3.59 7.73
#